data_AF-A0A929G3H3-F1
#
_entry.id   AF-A0A929G3H3-F1
#
_cell.length_a   1.000
_cell.length_b   1.000
_cell.length_c   1.000
_cell.angle_alpha   90.00
_cell.angle_beta   90.00
_cell.angle_gamma   90.00
#
_symmetry.space_group_name_H-M   'P 1'
#
loop_
_entity.id
_entity.type
_entity.pdbx_description
1 polymer ?
#
loop_
_entity_poly.entity_id
_entity_poly.type
_entity_poly.pdbx_seq_one_letter_code
_entity_poly.pdbx_strand_id
1 'polypeptide(L)' 'MKFCGMCGTRLARACPTCGFANPPDFRFCGQCGTPITEEPAPALWPQPPSLVEDQFSTQSAP' A
#
# COMPACT_ATOMS: atom_id res chain seq x y z
N MET A 1 13.83 -10.81 -3.49
CA MET A 1 14.53 -10.75 -2.19
C MET A 1 14.83 -9.29 -1.87
N LYS A 2 14.68 -8.86 -0.61
CA LYS A 2 14.92 -7.47 -0.18
C LYS A 2 16.32 -7.23 0.41
N PHE A 3 17.01 -8.33 0.73
CA PHE A 3 18.33 -8.35 1.36
C PHE A 3 19.26 -9.29 0.59
N CYS A 4 20.57 -9.05 0.66
CA CYS A 4 21.60 -9.94 0.13
C CYS A 4 21.65 -11.24 0.94
N GLY A 5 21.55 -12.40 0.27
CA GLY A 5 21.54 -13.72 0.92
C GLY A 5 22.87 -14.15 1.56
N MET A 6 23.96 -13.42 1.33
CA MET A 6 25.28 -13.72 1.90
C MET A 6 25.61 -12.84 3.11
N CYS A 7 25.36 -11.53 3.03
CA CYS A 7 25.79 -10.56 4.05
C CYS A 7 24.64 -9.77 4.72
N GLY A 8 23.40 -9.93 4.26
CA GLY A 8 22.22 -9.30 4.86
C GLY A 8 22.01 -7.82 4.53
N THR A 9 22.89 -7.17 3.75
CA THR A 9 22.70 -5.77 3.33
C THR A 9 21.41 -5.59 2.54
N ARG A 10 20.68 -4.50 2.76
CA ARG A 10 19.48 -4.14 1.99
C ARG A 10 19.82 -3.86 0.53
N LEU A 11 19.01 -4.39 -0.38
CA LEU A 11 19.23 -4.23 -1.82
C LEU A 11 18.57 -2.94 -2.34
N ALA A 12 19.17 -2.38 -3.40
CA ALA A 12 18.58 -1.25 -4.12
C ALA A 12 17.22 -1.63 -4.73
N ARG A 13 16.35 -0.64 -4.88
CA ARG A 13 15.00 -0.78 -5.45
C ARG A 13 14.88 0.00 -6.74
N ALA A 14 14.50 -0.68 -7.82
CA ALA A 14 14.21 0.01 -9.07
C ALA A 14 12.92 0.83 -8.94
N CYS A 15 12.93 2.06 -9.45
CA CYS A 15 11.74 2.90 -9.54
C CYS A 15 10.74 2.24 -10.50
N PRO A 16 9.46 2.07 -10.12
CA PRO A 16 8.45 1.47 -10.99
C PRO A 16 8.08 2.34 -12.20
N THR A 17 8.40 3.64 -12.15
CA THR A 17 8.08 4.58 -13.24
C THR A 17 9.24 4.77 -14.21
N CYS A 18 10.46 4.95 -13.73
CA CYS A 18 11.61 5.29 -14.58
C CYS A 18 12.74 4.26 -14.59
N GLY A 19 12.65 3.19 -13.80
CA GLY A 19 13.67 2.13 -13.73
C GLY A 19 14.93 2.48 -12.94
N PHE A 20 15.09 3.72 -12.44
CA PHE A 20 16.27 4.13 -11.69
C PHE A 20 16.48 3.27 -10.43
N ALA A 21 17.71 2.80 -10.20
CA ALA A 21 18.07 2.02 -9.02
C ALA A 21 18.27 2.94 -7.81
N ASN A 22 17.33 2.91 -6.87
CA ASN A 22 17.35 3.74 -5.68
C ASN A 22 17.95 3.00 -4.47
N PRO A 23 18.67 3.70 -3.58
CA PRO A 23 19.10 3.14 -2.31
C PRO A 23 17.91 2.60 -1.50
N PRO A 24 18.13 1.57 -0.67
CA PRO A 24 17.06 0.91 0.06
C PRO A 24 16.30 1.83 1.03
N ASP A 25 16.90 2.89 1.53
CA ASP A 25 16.27 3.80 2.51
C ASP A 25 15.49 4.95 1.86
N PHE A 26 15.45 5.03 0.52
CA PHE A 26 14.75 6.09 -0.19
C PHE A 26 13.24 5.84 -0.23
N ARG A 27 12.46 6.85 0.16
CA ARG A 27 10.98 6.85 0.06
C ARG A 27 10.47 7.31 -1.30
N PHE A 28 11.25 8.14 -2.01
CA PHE A 28 10.92 8.70 -3.32
C PHE A 28 12.09 8.48 -4.28
N CYS A 29 11.80 8.39 -5.58
CA CYS A 29 12.79 8.26 -6.62
C CYS A 29 13.68 9.49 -6.69
N GLY A 30 14.99 9.30 -6.52
CA GLY A 30 15.98 10.39 -6.62
C GLY A 30 16.08 11.01 -8.02
N GLN A 31 15.51 10.37 -9.04
CA GLN A 31 15.53 10.87 -10.42
C GLN A 31 14.20 11.49 -10.86
N CYS A 32 13.05 10.88 -10.55
CA CYS A 32 11.74 11.33 -11.07
C CYS A 32 10.72 11.69 -9.97
N GLY A 33 11.07 11.56 -8.69
CA GLY A 33 10.20 11.91 -7.57
C GLY A 33 9.06 10.92 -7.27
N THR A 34 8.81 9.92 -8.13
CA THR A 34 7.78 8.90 -7.87
C THR A 34 8.02 8.20 -6.51
N PRO A 35 7.00 8.02 -5.66
CA PRO A 35 7.13 7.24 -4.45
C PRO A 35 7.56 5.80 -4.75
N ILE A 36 8.55 5.30 -4.00
CA ILE A 36 9.06 3.93 -4.11
C ILE A 36 8.38 3.15 -2.99
N THR A 37 7.23 2.57 -3.29
CA THR A 37 6.32 1.94 -2.33
C THR A 37 7.04 0.94 -1.41
N GLU A 38 7.09 1.26 -0.12
CA GLU A 38 7.21 0.31 1.00
C GLU A 38 6.37 0.82 2.17
N GLU A 39 5.07 0.97 1.93
CA GLU A 39 4.03 0.87 2.97
C GLU A 39 2.73 0.67 2.18
N PRO A 40 1.93 -0.38 2.39
CA PRO A 40 0.54 -0.26 2.02
C PRO A 40 0.03 0.99 2.74
N ALA A 41 -0.53 1.94 2.01
CA ALA A 41 -1.25 3.05 2.63
C ALA A 41 -2.11 2.43 3.74
N PRO A 42 -2.00 2.91 5.00
CA PRO A 42 -2.72 2.27 6.10
C PRO A 42 -4.15 2.13 5.61
N ALA A 43 -4.59 0.87 5.50
CA ALA A 43 -5.96 0.60 5.12
C ALA A 43 -6.78 1.39 6.12
N LEU A 44 -7.45 2.42 5.63
CA LEU A 44 -8.31 3.26 6.42
C LEU A 44 -9.44 2.36 6.88
N TRP A 45 -9.23 1.58 7.95
CA TRP A 45 -10.21 0.72 8.63
C TRP A 45 -10.88 -0.32 7.68
N PRO A 46 -11.41 -1.46 8.15
CA PRO A 46 -12.46 -2.10 7.37
C PRO A 46 -13.57 -1.06 7.27
N GLN A 47 -13.93 -0.61 6.07
CA GLN A 47 -15.18 0.13 5.94
C GLN A 47 -16.25 -0.90 6.34
N PRO A 48 -16.98 -0.75 7.47
CA PRO A 48 -18.15 -1.58 7.68
C PRO A 48 -19.03 -1.36 6.44
N PRO A 49 -19.63 -2.42 5.86
CA PRO A 49 -20.55 -2.21 4.75
C PRO A 49 -21.68 -1.33 5.27
N SER A 50 -21.68 -0.06 4.88
CA SER A 50 -22.58 0.96 5.38
C SER A 50 -24.06 0.75 4.97
N LEU A 51 -24.51 -0.44 4.55
CA LEU A 51 -25.75 -0.59 3.78
C LEU A 51 -26.52 -1.95 3.88
N VAL A 52 -26.76 -2.58 5.04
CA VAL A 52 -27.77 -3.68 5.06
C VAL A 52 -28.75 -3.77 6.24
N GLU A 53 -28.75 -2.91 7.25
CA GLU A 53 -29.55 -3.21 8.47
C GLU A 53 -30.80 -2.35 8.73
N ASP A 54 -31.18 -1.41 7.86
CA ASP A 54 -32.39 -0.59 8.06
C ASP A 54 -33.41 -0.70 6.91
N GLN A 55 -33.73 -1.92 6.48
CA GLN A 55 -34.83 -2.15 5.52
C GLN A 55 -35.88 -3.15 5.99
N PHE A 56 -35.79 -3.65 7.23
CA PHE A 56 -36.73 -4.64 7.76
C PHE A 56 -37.63 -4.13 8.90
N SER A 57 -37.82 -2.81 9.05
CA SER A 57 -38.74 -2.26 10.09
C SER A 57 -40.04 -1.67 9.54
N THR A 58 -40.31 -1.69 8.23
CA THR A 58 -41.56 -1.11 7.66
C THR A 58 -42.54 -2.13 7.09
N GLN A 59 -42.44 -3.42 7.44
CA GLN A 59 -43.45 -4.39 7.03
C GLN A 59 -44.07 -5.13 8.22
N SER A 60 -44.95 -4.43 8.94
CA SER A 60 -46.01 -5.05 9.74
C SER A 60 -47.18 -4.08 9.91
N ALA A 61 -48.02 -4.05 8.87
CA ALA A 61 -49.45 -3.73 8.92
C ALA A 61 -50.13 -4.91 8.22
N PRO A 62 -51.06 -5.61 8.86
CA PRO A 62 -52.46 -5.15 8.89
C PRO A 62 -53.08 -5.02 10.28
#